data_AF-A0A8J2W8L3-F1
#
_entry.id   AF-A0A8J2W8L3-F1
#
_cell.length_a   1.000
_cell.length_b   1.000
_cell.length_c   1.000
_cell.angle_alpha   90.00
_cell.angle_beta   90.00
_cell.angle_gamma   90.00
#
_symmetry.space_group_name_H-M   'P 1'
#
loop_
_entity.id
_entity.type
_entity.pdbx_description
1 polymer ?
#
loop_
_entity_poly.entity_id
_entity_poly.type
_entity_poly.pdbx_seq_one_letter_code
_entity_poly.pdbx_strand_id
1 'polypeptide(L)'
;MNSIRFLCRLNNIQLQQIRLGHRIRGKAPIYCRTIKERIDELNYKDELYTARIDIGFPTEKKNALSAREDRIAKAQKAKSDKNLEKLARNLQLEINMEQSRKDWLQSLGPLHKKQIADHYAIYEHLYGEGFFIPHLDLEVFYDLGDGNCLPVYYGNVVKPAEALQSPIVSYESDGNSLWTLVLTNLDGHLKDNEKEYVHWMVSNIPSNCIEKGDVIFDYLRPFPVKGTGYHRYVFVLYKQDGQLKYDLPKVDFP
;
A
#
# COMPACT_ATOMS: atom_id res chain seq x y z
N MET A 1 -26.54 -77.32 -19.05
CA MET A 1 -27.57 -76.27 -18.96
C MET A 1 -27.88 -76.00 -17.50
N ASN A 2 -27.50 -74.83 -16.99
CA ASN A 2 -28.26 -73.98 -16.06
C ASN A 2 -27.32 -72.92 -15.49
N SER A 3 -27.42 -71.74 -16.10
CA SER A 3 -26.67 -70.53 -15.80
C SER A 3 -27.18 -69.91 -14.49
N ILE A 4 -26.27 -69.67 -13.56
CA ILE A 4 -26.53 -69.02 -12.28
C ILE A 4 -26.53 -67.50 -12.50
N ARG A 5 -27.72 -66.89 -12.45
CA ARG A 5 -27.90 -65.44 -12.52
C ARG A 5 -27.64 -64.81 -11.16
N PHE A 6 -26.63 -63.94 -11.08
CA PHE A 6 -26.41 -63.05 -9.94
C PHE A 6 -27.49 -61.96 -9.93
N LEU A 7 -28.28 -61.91 -8.85
CA LEU A 7 -29.17 -60.80 -8.52
C LEU A 7 -28.33 -59.65 -7.98
N CYS A 8 -28.07 -58.63 -8.81
CA CYS A 8 -27.52 -57.36 -8.34
C CYS A 8 -28.50 -56.68 -7.39
N ARG A 9 -28.08 -56.51 -6.13
CA ARG A 9 -28.70 -55.58 -5.18
C ARG A 9 -28.53 -54.15 -5.70
N LEU A 10 -29.63 -53.52 -6.12
CA LEU A 10 -29.68 -52.09 -6.35
C LEU A 10 -29.72 -51.36 -5.01
N ASN A 11 -28.55 -51.11 -4.40
CA ASN A 11 -28.42 -50.02 -3.44
C ASN A 11 -28.37 -48.70 -4.21
N ASN A 12 -29.52 -48.31 -4.77
CA ASN A 12 -29.75 -46.92 -5.21
C ASN A 12 -30.07 -46.08 -3.97
N ILE A 13 -29.04 -45.80 -3.15
CA ILE A 13 -29.08 -44.62 -2.30
C ILE A 13 -28.65 -43.47 -3.21
N GLN A 14 -29.59 -43.05 -4.05
CA GLN A 14 -29.54 -41.74 -4.64
C GLN A 14 -29.61 -40.75 -3.48
N LEU A 15 -28.47 -40.19 -3.08
CA LEU A 15 -28.41 -38.86 -2.47
C LEU A 15 -28.81 -37.85 -3.55
N GLN A 16 -30.02 -37.98 -4.09
CA GLN A 16 -30.68 -36.89 -4.78
C GLN A 16 -30.83 -35.82 -3.71
N GLN A 17 -30.11 -34.71 -3.88
CA GLN A 17 -30.46 -33.46 -3.23
C GLN A 17 -31.94 -33.25 -3.53
N ILE A 18 -32.79 -33.48 -2.53
CA ILE A 18 -34.20 -33.14 -2.58
C ILE A 18 -34.23 -31.63 -2.77
N ARG A 19 -34.38 -31.18 -4.03
CA ARG A 19 -34.62 -29.77 -4.35
C ARG A 19 -36.03 -29.47 -3.89
N LEU A 20 -36.18 -29.14 -2.61
CA LEU A 20 -37.37 -28.49 -2.10
C LEU A 20 -37.57 -27.24 -2.95
N GLY A 21 -38.67 -27.20 -3.72
CA GLY A 21 -39.03 -26.10 -4.60
C GLY A 21 -38.99 -24.76 -3.87
N HIS A 22 -38.83 -23.68 -4.64
CA HIS A 22 -38.68 -22.26 -4.25
C HIS A 22 -39.42 -21.85 -2.96
N ARG A 23 -38.92 -22.27 -1.80
CA ARG A 23 -39.28 -21.74 -0.49
C ARG A 23 -38.15 -20.79 -0.17
N ILE A 24 -38.47 -19.49 -0.08
CA ILE A 24 -37.53 -18.47 0.35
C ILE A 24 -36.94 -18.96 1.68
N ARG A 25 -35.64 -19.28 1.68
CA ARG A 25 -34.93 -19.68 2.89
C ARG A 25 -34.61 -18.41 3.66
N GLY A 26 -35.16 -18.29 4.87
CA GLY A 26 -34.94 -17.14 5.74
C GLY A 26 -36.10 -16.16 5.78
N LYS A 27 -35.89 -15.04 6.48
CA LYS A 27 -36.87 -13.96 6.59
C LYS A 27 -37.05 -13.27 5.23
N ALA A 28 -38.23 -12.70 4.99
CA ALA A 28 -38.45 -11.91 3.77
C ALA A 28 -37.48 -10.71 3.70
N PRO A 29 -37.14 -10.20 2.50
CA PRO A 29 -36.18 -9.11 2.31
C PRO A 29 -36.40 -7.88 3.20
N ILE A 30 -37.65 -7.59 3.54
CA ILE A 30 -38.07 -6.47 4.40
C ILE A 30 -37.63 -6.66 5.86
N TYR A 31 -37.53 -7.91 6.32
CA TYR A 31 -37.20 -8.27 7.70
C TYR A 31 -35.83 -8.92 7.85
N CYS A 32 -35.21 -9.34 6.75
CA CYS A 32 -33.89 -9.95 6.78
C CYS A 32 -32.84 -8.85 6.78
N ARG A 33 -31.88 -8.96 7.69
CA ARG A 33 -30.70 -8.10 7.65
C ARG A 33 -29.93 -8.34 6.37
N THR A 34 -29.50 -7.25 5.73
CA THR A 34 -28.62 -7.31 4.57
C THR A 34 -27.27 -7.92 4.95
N ILE A 35 -26.52 -8.42 3.97
CA ILE A 35 -25.18 -8.97 4.23
C ILE A 35 -24.27 -7.89 4.85
N LYS A 36 -24.44 -6.64 4.42
CA LYS A 36 -23.73 -5.49 4.94
C LYS A 36 -24.03 -5.28 6.42
N GLU A 37 -25.30 -5.21 6.80
CA GLU A 37 -25.69 -5.08 8.22
C GLU A 37 -25.13 -6.19 9.09
N ARG A 38 -25.12 -7.44 8.61
CA ARG A 38 -24.56 -8.57 9.38
C ARG A 38 -23.05 -8.45 9.56
N ILE A 39 -22.35 -8.02 8.52
CA ILE A 39 -20.90 -7.79 8.59
C ILE A 39 -20.60 -6.62 9.51
N ASP A 40 -21.38 -5.54 9.44
CA ASP A 40 -21.23 -4.36 10.29
C ASP A 40 -21.49 -4.70 11.78
N GLU A 41 -22.46 -5.57 12.06
CA GLU A 41 -22.71 -6.08 13.41
C GLU A 41 -21.60 -6.99 13.94
N LEU A 42 -21.07 -7.88 13.08
CA LEU A 42 -19.95 -8.76 13.44
C LEU A 42 -18.66 -7.98 13.68
N ASN A 43 -18.47 -6.91 12.91
CA ASN A 43 -17.29 -6.04 12.98
C ASN A 43 -17.56 -4.76 13.77
N TYR A 44 -18.56 -4.76 14.66
CA TYR A 44 -18.88 -3.60 15.46
C TYR A 44 -17.69 -3.23 16.35
N LYS A 45 -17.20 -2.00 16.18
CA LYS A 45 -16.17 -1.39 17.01
C LYS A 45 -16.75 -0.10 17.59
N ASP A 46 -16.50 0.17 18.87
CA ASP A 46 -17.01 1.36 19.54
C ASP A 46 -16.41 2.62 18.91
N GLU A 47 -17.26 3.52 18.41
CA GLU A 47 -16.82 4.71 17.65
C GLU A 47 -15.86 5.61 18.43
N LEU A 48 -16.01 5.70 19.76
CA LEU A 48 -15.14 6.50 20.63
C LEU A 48 -13.72 5.96 20.72
N TYR A 49 -13.54 4.64 20.58
CA TYR A 49 -12.26 3.94 20.70
C TYR A 49 -11.75 3.45 19.34
N THR A 50 -12.34 3.90 18.23
CA THR A 50 -11.90 3.51 16.87
C THR A 50 -11.90 4.73 15.94
N ALA A 51 -12.04 5.92 16.51
CA ALA A 51 -11.96 7.16 15.77
C ALA A 51 -10.54 7.33 15.22
N ARG A 52 -10.41 7.35 13.89
CA ARG A 52 -9.11 7.49 13.22
C ARG A 52 -8.48 8.84 13.54
N ILE A 53 -7.22 8.83 13.97
CA ILE A 53 -6.46 10.03 14.36
C ILE A 53 -5.45 10.37 13.26
N ASP A 54 -5.42 11.61 12.80
CA ASP A 54 -4.39 12.08 11.86
C ASP A 54 -3.10 12.41 12.64
N ILE A 55 -2.04 11.64 12.37
CA ILE A 55 -0.70 11.79 12.94
C ILE A 55 0.28 12.41 11.92
N GLY A 56 -0.22 12.87 10.77
CA GLY A 56 0.59 13.45 9.70
C GLY A 56 0.98 14.92 9.91
N PHE A 57 1.75 15.44 8.95
CA PHE A 57 2.09 16.85 8.91
C PHE A 57 0.86 17.73 8.65
N PRO A 58 0.83 18.96 9.19
CA PRO A 58 -0.20 19.93 8.84
C PRO A 58 -0.16 20.22 7.33
N THR A 59 -1.33 20.27 6.71
CA THR A 59 -1.47 20.57 5.29
C THR A 59 -1.50 22.07 5.03
N GLU A 60 -0.69 22.51 4.07
CA GLU A 60 -0.82 23.87 3.53
C GLU A 60 -2.11 23.99 2.70
N LYS A 61 -2.99 24.90 3.12
CA LYS A 61 -4.24 25.16 2.40
C LYS A 61 -3.96 26.02 1.17
N LYS A 62 -3.99 25.40 -0.02
CA LYS A 62 -3.96 26.13 -1.29
C LYS A 62 -5.26 26.93 -1.46
N ASN A 63 -5.16 28.14 -2.02
CA ASN A 63 -6.33 28.96 -2.33
C ASN A 63 -7.14 28.32 -3.47
N ALA A 64 -8.34 27.82 -3.15
CA ALA A 64 -9.17 27.07 -4.09
C ALA A 64 -9.62 27.89 -5.31
N LEU A 65 -9.77 29.21 -5.15
CA LEU A 65 -10.17 30.10 -6.24
C LEU A 65 -9.07 30.21 -7.29
N SER A 66 -7.85 30.55 -6.87
CA SER A 66 -6.69 30.65 -7.76
C SER A 66 -6.42 29.30 -8.47
N ALA A 67 -6.44 28.19 -7.73
CA ALA A 67 -6.26 26.86 -8.35
C ALA A 67 -7.38 26.49 -9.34
N ARG A 68 -8.58 27.04 -9.20
CA ARG A 68 -9.67 26.86 -10.17
C ARG A 68 -9.47 27.75 -11.40
N GLU A 69 -9.08 29.00 -11.22
CA GLU A 69 -8.77 29.93 -12.31
C GLU A 69 -7.63 29.39 -13.18
N ASP A 70 -6.55 28.91 -12.58
CA ASP A 70 -5.41 28.33 -13.30
C ASP A 70 -5.81 27.11 -14.14
N ARG A 71 -6.68 26.24 -13.60
CA ARG A 71 -7.20 25.08 -14.34
C ARG A 71 -8.06 25.49 -15.53
N ILE A 72 -8.93 26.49 -15.35
CA ILE A 72 -9.78 27.01 -16.43
C ILE A 72 -8.91 27.64 -17.51
N ALA A 73 -7.92 28.46 -17.14
CA ALA A 73 -6.99 29.08 -18.07
C ALA A 73 -6.17 28.03 -18.85
N LYS A 74 -5.62 27.00 -18.17
CA LYS A 74 -4.90 25.88 -18.81
C LYS A 74 -5.80 25.15 -19.81
N ALA A 75 -7.05 24.87 -19.45
CA ALA A 75 -8.01 24.21 -20.33
C ALA A 75 -8.43 25.09 -21.53
N GLN A 76 -8.65 26.39 -21.33
CA GLN A 76 -8.96 27.33 -22.41
C GLN A 76 -7.79 27.44 -23.39
N LYS A 77 -6.56 27.56 -22.88
CA LYS A 77 -5.34 27.57 -23.70
C LYS A 77 -5.21 26.30 -24.54
N ALA A 78 -5.38 25.13 -23.93
CA ALA A 78 -5.32 23.85 -24.64
C ALA A 78 -6.41 23.74 -25.73
N LYS A 79 -7.63 24.21 -25.46
CA LYS A 79 -8.72 24.23 -26.45
C LYS A 79 -8.51 25.22 -27.59
N SER A 80 -7.80 26.32 -27.34
CA SER A 80 -7.52 27.33 -28.37
C SER A 80 -6.45 26.90 -29.38
N ASP A 81 -5.64 25.90 -29.03
CA ASP A 81 -4.54 25.43 -29.87
C ASP A 81 -5.05 24.50 -31.00
N LYS A 82 -4.98 25.01 -32.23
CA LYS A 82 -5.40 24.29 -33.44
C LYS A 82 -4.55 23.06 -33.73
N ASN A 83 -3.29 23.02 -33.28
CA ASN A 83 -2.42 21.87 -33.51
C ASN A 83 -2.81 20.70 -32.61
N LEU A 84 -3.08 20.97 -31.32
CA LEU A 84 -3.59 19.97 -30.39
C LEU A 84 -4.94 19.41 -30.84
N GLU A 85 -5.84 20.26 -31.37
CA GLU A 85 -7.11 19.81 -31.94
C GLU A 85 -6.91 18.83 -33.11
N LYS A 86 -6.04 19.18 -34.08
CA LYS A 86 -5.74 18.31 -35.22
C LYS A 86 -5.14 16.97 -34.81
N LEU A 87 -4.20 16.98 -33.86
CA LEU A 87 -3.58 15.77 -33.32
C LEU A 87 -4.61 14.89 -32.60
N ALA A 88 -5.49 15.49 -31.80
CA ALA A 88 -6.57 14.77 -31.11
C ALA A 88 -7.56 14.15 -32.12
N ARG A 89 -7.95 14.91 -33.16
CA ARG A 89 -8.87 14.45 -34.20
C ARG A 89 -8.30 13.29 -35.02
N ASN A 90 -6.99 13.28 -35.23
CA ASN A 90 -6.29 12.21 -35.94
C ASN A 90 -5.84 11.05 -35.02
N LEU A 91 -6.18 11.09 -33.72
CA LEU A 91 -5.77 10.09 -32.72
C LEU A 91 -4.24 9.96 -32.57
N GLN A 92 -3.50 11.05 -32.78
CA GLN A 92 -2.05 11.13 -32.68
C GLN A 92 -1.58 11.94 -31.45
N LEU A 93 -2.51 12.37 -30.59
CA LEU A 93 -2.18 13.12 -29.39
C LEU A 93 -1.59 12.19 -28.32
N GLU A 94 -0.31 12.37 -28.04
CA GLU A 94 0.38 11.67 -26.97
C GLU A 94 0.39 12.49 -25.68
N ILE A 95 0.17 11.82 -24.55
CA ILE A 95 0.20 12.42 -23.22
C ILE A 95 1.57 12.17 -22.62
N ASN A 96 2.22 13.22 -22.13
CA ASN A 96 3.46 13.07 -21.37
C ASN A 96 3.14 12.45 -20.00
N MET A 97 3.55 11.19 -19.81
CA MET A 97 3.31 10.43 -18.59
C MET A 97 4.10 10.96 -17.39
N GLU A 98 5.32 11.46 -17.60
CA GLU A 98 6.14 12.04 -16.52
C GLU A 98 5.50 13.31 -15.97
N GLN A 99 5.06 14.21 -16.86
CA GLN A 99 4.36 15.42 -16.45
C GLN A 99 3.04 15.09 -15.76
N SER A 100 2.30 14.09 -16.27
CA SER A 100 1.05 13.64 -15.65
C SER A 100 1.30 13.09 -14.24
N ARG A 101 2.40 12.34 -14.03
CA ARG A 101 2.81 11.86 -12.71
C ARG A 101 3.17 13.01 -11.76
N LYS A 102 3.93 14.01 -12.23
CA LYS A 102 4.27 15.21 -11.44
C LYS A 102 3.01 15.98 -11.01
N ASP A 103 2.10 16.23 -11.95
CA ASP A 103 0.81 16.90 -11.68
C ASP A 103 -0.04 16.07 -10.68
N TRP A 104 -0.01 14.74 -10.79
CA TRP A 104 -0.69 13.84 -9.86
C TRP A 104 -0.10 13.90 -8.45
N LEU A 105 1.23 13.83 -8.31
CA LEU A 105 1.93 13.91 -7.02
C LEU A 105 1.62 15.21 -6.26
N GLN A 106 1.49 16.33 -6.97
CA GLN A 106 1.17 17.63 -6.36
C GLN A 106 -0.31 17.83 -6.00
N SER A 107 -1.20 16.96 -6.50
CA SER A 107 -2.65 17.08 -6.36
C SER A 107 -3.25 15.92 -5.57
N LEU A 108 -3.69 14.86 -6.25
CA LEU A 108 -4.42 13.72 -5.66
C LEU A 108 -3.51 12.58 -5.19
N GLY A 109 -2.23 12.60 -5.57
CA GLY A 109 -1.26 11.55 -5.28
C GLY A 109 -1.22 11.13 -3.82
N PRO A 110 -1.04 12.06 -2.86
CA PRO A 110 -1.01 11.74 -1.45
C PRO A 110 -2.29 11.05 -0.94
N LEU A 111 -3.47 11.46 -1.44
CA LEU A 111 -4.74 10.85 -1.07
C LEU A 111 -4.90 9.44 -1.64
N HIS A 112 -4.48 9.22 -2.89
CA HIS A 112 -4.49 7.88 -3.48
C HIS A 112 -3.51 6.95 -2.76
N LYS A 113 -2.32 7.43 -2.40
CA LYS A 113 -1.34 6.67 -1.59
C LYS A 113 -1.93 6.29 -0.24
N LYS A 114 -2.63 7.21 0.44
CA LYS A 114 -3.38 6.91 1.67
C LYS A 114 -4.41 5.81 1.44
N GLN A 115 -5.23 5.90 0.39
CA GLN A 115 -6.23 4.88 0.07
C GLN A 115 -5.62 3.51 -0.18
N ILE A 116 -4.45 3.46 -0.84
CA ILE A 116 -3.72 2.21 -1.07
C ILE A 116 -3.19 1.66 0.26
N ALA A 117 -2.61 2.50 1.12
CA ALA A 117 -2.15 2.08 2.44
C ALA A 117 -3.29 1.59 3.34
N ASP A 118 -4.48 2.22 3.26
CA ASP A 118 -5.72 1.74 3.90
C ASP A 118 -6.14 0.38 3.35
N HIS A 119 -6.11 0.19 2.02
CA HIS A 119 -6.47 -1.08 1.38
C HIS A 119 -5.55 -2.22 1.82
N TYR A 120 -4.25 -1.95 1.96
CA TYR A 120 -3.28 -2.90 2.49
C TYR A 120 -3.21 -2.92 4.02
N ALA A 121 -4.13 -2.29 4.74
CA ALA A 121 -4.16 -2.25 6.22
C ALA A 121 -2.82 -1.86 6.88
N ILE A 122 -2.03 -1.01 6.21
CA ILE A 122 -0.70 -0.60 6.69
C ILE A 122 -0.85 0.24 7.97
N TYR A 123 -1.79 1.18 7.98
CA TYR A 123 -1.99 2.05 9.13
C TYR A 123 -2.51 1.31 10.35
N GLU A 124 -3.45 0.36 10.17
CA GLU A 124 -3.99 -0.46 11.26
C GLU A 124 -2.89 -1.28 11.93
N HIS A 125 -1.97 -1.85 11.15
CA HIS A 125 -0.90 -2.68 11.70
C HIS A 125 0.27 -1.87 12.29
N LEU A 126 0.62 -0.71 11.73
CA LEU A 126 1.73 0.10 12.23
C LEU A 126 1.34 1.07 13.36
N TYR A 127 0.15 1.65 13.29
CA TYR A 127 -0.25 2.76 14.17
C TYR A 127 -1.63 2.57 14.81
N GLY A 128 -2.30 1.43 14.57
CA GLY A 128 -3.66 1.18 15.04
C GLY A 128 -4.65 2.18 14.44
N GLU A 129 -5.10 3.13 15.26
CA GLU A 129 -6.06 4.16 14.85
C GLU A 129 -5.41 5.35 14.13
N GLY A 130 -4.08 5.46 14.21
CA GLY A 130 -3.31 6.53 13.58
C GLY A 130 -3.24 6.39 12.07
N PHE A 131 -3.39 7.49 11.33
CA PHE A 131 -3.10 7.57 9.90
C PHE A 131 -2.43 8.89 9.54
N PHE A 132 -1.79 8.95 8.39
CA PHE A 132 -1.27 10.22 7.87
C PHE A 132 -1.41 10.28 6.36
N ILE A 133 -1.30 11.48 5.80
CA ILE A 133 -1.28 11.67 4.35
C ILE A 133 0.19 11.84 3.91
N PRO A 134 0.74 10.95 3.07
CA PRO A 134 2.14 11.02 2.62
C PRO A 134 2.29 12.12 1.55
N HIS A 135 2.48 13.36 1.99
CA HIS A 135 2.67 14.50 1.10
C HIS A 135 4.05 14.53 0.43
N LEU A 136 5.07 14.09 1.17
CA LEU A 136 6.43 13.98 0.67
C LEU A 136 6.56 12.70 -0.16
N ASP A 137 7.08 12.83 -1.38
CA ASP A 137 7.29 11.69 -2.27
C ASP A 137 8.60 10.99 -1.90
N LEU A 138 8.49 9.71 -1.56
CA LEU A 138 9.61 8.84 -1.25
C LEU A 138 9.85 7.95 -2.46
N GLU A 139 10.95 8.19 -3.17
CA GLU A 139 11.36 7.37 -4.30
C GLU A 139 12.40 6.36 -3.85
N VAL A 140 12.12 5.08 -4.11
CA VAL A 140 12.97 3.96 -3.68
C VAL A 140 13.28 3.11 -4.90
N PHE A 141 14.56 2.78 -5.09
CA PHE A 141 15.04 2.01 -6.23
C PHE A 141 16.01 0.91 -5.77
N TYR A 142 15.87 -0.29 -6.31
CA TYR A 142 16.87 -1.34 -6.17
C TYR A 142 17.77 -1.37 -7.41
N ASP A 143 19.08 -1.41 -7.22
CA ASP A 143 20.04 -1.62 -8.31
C ASP A 143 20.17 -3.12 -8.61
N LEU A 144 19.97 -3.49 -9.88
CA LEU A 144 20.07 -4.89 -10.33
C LEU A 144 21.47 -5.24 -10.87
N GLY A 145 22.42 -4.28 -10.91
CA GLY A 145 23.81 -4.50 -11.30
C GLY A 145 24.08 -4.42 -12.81
N ASP A 146 23.05 -4.54 -13.66
CA ASP A 146 23.16 -4.45 -15.13
C ASP A 146 22.87 -3.03 -15.67
N GLY A 147 22.94 -2.00 -14.81
CA GLY A 147 22.48 -0.64 -15.13
C GLY A 147 20.96 -0.48 -15.16
N ASN A 148 20.23 -1.54 -14.78
CA ASN A 148 18.79 -1.52 -14.60
C ASN A 148 18.43 -1.23 -13.14
N CYS A 149 17.54 -0.27 -12.94
CA CYS A 149 16.98 0.04 -11.61
C CYS A 149 15.54 -0.42 -11.53
N LEU A 150 15.17 -1.06 -10.42
CA LEU A 150 13.80 -1.47 -10.13
C LEU A 150 13.15 -0.45 -9.17
N PRO A 151 12.20 0.39 -9.65
CA PRO A 151 11.47 1.29 -8.77
C PRO A 151 10.49 0.53 -7.88
N VAL A 152 10.42 0.93 -6.62
CA VAL A 152 9.42 0.47 -5.65
C VAL A 152 8.27 1.47 -5.60
N TYR A 153 7.06 0.94 -5.68
CA TYR A 153 5.80 1.67 -5.66
C TYR A 153 4.91 1.17 -4.51
N TYR A 154 3.65 1.55 -4.52
CA TYR A 154 2.67 1.26 -3.47
C TYR A 154 2.02 -0.12 -3.68
N GLY A 155 2.80 -1.20 -3.50
CA GLY A 155 2.30 -2.59 -3.54
C GLY A 155 2.70 -3.40 -4.77
N ASN A 156 3.69 -2.94 -5.55
CA ASN A 156 4.28 -3.77 -6.60
C ASN A 156 5.06 -4.94 -5.99
N VAL A 157 5.12 -6.04 -6.72
CA VAL A 157 5.85 -7.25 -6.28
C VAL A 157 7.32 -7.10 -6.66
N VAL A 158 8.20 -7.15 -5.65
CA VAL A 158 9.66 -7.19 -5.80
C VAL A 158 10.16 -8.55 -5.36
N LYS A 159 11.03 -9.19 -6.14
CA LYS A 159 11.56 -10.50 -5.76
C LYS A 159 12.68 -10.34 -4.72
N PRO A 160 12.82 -11.28 -3.77
CA PRO A 160 13.95 -11.27 -2.84
C PRO A 160 15.33 -11.32 -3.53
N ALA A 161 15.40 -11.88 -4.74
CA ALA A 161 16.61 -11.90 -5.55
C ALA A 161 16.97 -10.54 -6.18
N GLU A 162 15.99 -9.63 -6.29
CA GLU A 162 16.16 -8.27 -6.80
C GLU A 162 16.46 -7.29 -5.64
N ALA A 163 16.10 -7.65 -4.40
CA ALA A 163 16.32 -6.88 -3.18
C ALA A 163 17.48 -7.44 -2.32
N LEU A 164 18.63 -7.72 -2.95
CA LEU A 164 19.80 -8.27 -2.27
C LEU A 164 20.58 -7.21 -1.48
N GLN A 165 20.71 -6.03 -2.08
CA GLN A 165 21.44 -4.89 -1.55
C GLN A 165 20.45 -3.83 -1.06
N SER A 166 20.93 -2.93 -0.20
CA SER A 166 20.11 -1.80 0.27
C SER A 166 19.66 -0.93 -0.91
N PRO A 167 18.40 -0.47 -0.92
CA PRO A 167 17.90 0.36 -2.00
C PRO A 167 18.49 1.77 -1.95
N ILE A 168 18.52 2.42 -3.09
CA ILE A 168 18.76 3.86 -3.23
C ILE A 168 17.44 4.56 -2.94
N VAL A 169 17.43 5.48 -1.98
CA VAL A 169 16.24 6.21 -1.57
C VAL A 169 16.49 7.71 -1.75
N SER A 170 15.50 8.39 -2.32
CA SER A 170 15.54 9.82 -2.61
C SER A 170 14.21 10.47 -2.23
N TYR A 171 14.28 11.63 -1.61
CA TYR A 171 13.12 12.44 -1.28
C TYR A 171 13.47 13.94 -1.23
N GLU A 172 12.45 14.78 -1.35
CA GLU A 172 12.61 16.22 -1.22
C GLU A 172 12.77 16.61 0.25
N SER A 173 13.87 17.30 0.60
CA SER A 173 14.17 17.68 1.98
C SER A 173 14.60 19.14 2.08
N ASP A 174 14.11 19.86 3.09
CA ASP A 174 14.66 21.15 3.48
C ASP A 174 16.04 20.92 4.12
N GLY A 175 17.08 21.61 3.66
CA GLY A 175 18.49 21.36 3.98
C GLY A 175 18.90 21.32 5.47
N ASN A 176 18.00 21.73 6.38
CA ASN A 176 18.20 21.75 7.83
C ASN A 176 17.38 20.70 8.58
N SER A 177 16.62 19.85 7.89
CA SER A 177 15.79 18.82 8.51
C SER A 177 16.58 17.52 8.70
N LEU A 178 16.32 16.84 9.81
CA LEU A 178 16.79 15.48 10.06
C LEU A 178 15.65 14.48 9.81
N TRP A 179 15.99 13.31 9.29
CA TRP A 179 15.02 12.29 8.95
C TRP A 179 15.42 10.92 9.48
N THR A 180 14.44 10.04 9.64
CA THR A 180 14.64 8.63 9.96
C THR A 180 13.89 7.78 8.96
N LEU A 181 14.61 6.86 8.31
CA LEU A 181 14.06 5.87 7.40
C LEU A 181 13.97 4.52 8.12
N VAL A 182 12.81 3.89 8.02
CA VAL A 182 12.56 2.55 8.57
C VAL A 182 11.97 1.67 7.47
N LEU A 183 12.51 0.47 7.30
CA LEU A 183 11.94 -0.60 6.50
C LEU A 183 11.47 -1.70 7.45
N THR A 184 10.16 -1.96 7.48
CA THR A 184 9.58 -3.04 8.29
C THR A 184 8.83 -4.05 7.43
N ASN A 185 8.71 -5.27 7.95
CA ASN A 185 7.96 -6.36 7.35
C ASN A 185 6.83 -6.76 8.30
N LEU A 186 5.60 -6.43 7.88
CA LEU A 186 4.39 -6.61 8.69
C LEU A 186 3.96 -8.07 8.82
N ASP A 187 4.36 -8.93 7.87
CA ASP A 187 3.91 -10.33 7.78
C ASP A 187 5.04 -11.32 8.05
N GLY A 188 6.23 -10.83 8.40
CA GLY A 188 7.47 -11.60 8.45
C GLY A 188 7.67 -12.46 9.69
N HIS A 189 6.94 -12.18 10.78
CA HIS A 189 7.29 -12.73 12.08
C HIS A 189 6.83 -14.18 12.24
N LEU A 190 7.78 -15.07 12.55
CA LEU A 190 7.56 -16.53 12.46
C LEU A 190 6.78 -17.12 13.65
N LYS A 191 6.71 -16.43 14.78
CA LYS A 191 6.14 -16.96 16.03
C LYS A 191 4.86 -16.27 16.50
N ASP A 192 4.66 -15.03 16.10
CA ASP A 192 3.76 -14.07 16.70
C ASP A 192 3.26 -13.15 15.59
N ASN A 193 1.95 -13.14 15.38
CA ASN A 193 1.34 -12.44 14.24
C ASN A 193 1.23 -10.94 14.48
N GLU A 194 1.39 -10.47 15.72
CA GLU A 194 1.30 -9.05 16.07
C GLU A 194 2.66 -8.33 16.02
N LYS A 195 3.74 -9.08 15.81
CA LYS A 195 5.10 -8.52 15.77
C LYS A 195 5.58 -8.38 14.33
N GLU A 196 6.41 -7.37 14.12
CA GLU A 196 7.07 -7.11 12.84
C GLU A 196 8.59 -7.31 12.95
N TYR A 197 9.25 -7.49 11.81
CA TYR A 197 10.71 -7.43 11.72
C TYR A 197 11.14 -6.11 11.10
N VAL A 198 12.09 -5.43 11.76
CA VAL A 198 12.79 -4.28 11.19
C VAL A 198 13.90 -4.81 10.31
N HIS A 199 13.83 -4.49 9.02
CA HIS A 199 14.81 -4.91 8.03
C HIS A 199 15.88 -3.86 7.80
N TRP A 200 15.57 -2.58 7.98
CA TRP A 200 16.57 -1.52 7.82
C TRP A 200 16.14 -0.29 8.60
N MET A 201 17.05 0.34 9.32
CA MET A 201 16.75 1.57 10.04
C MET A 201 17.96 2.49 10.03
N VAL A 202 17.76 3.68 9.46
CA VAL A 202 18.77 4.74 9.42
C VAL A 202 18.15 5.99 10.01
N SER A 203 18.81 6.56 11.01
CA SER A 203 18.34 7.73 11.73
C SER A 203 19.25 8.94 11.52
N ASN A 204 18.81 10.11 11.98
CA ASN A 204 19.59 11.35 11.90
C ASN A 204 20.12 11.65 10.48
N ILE A 205 19.35 11.28 9.44
CA ILE A 205 19.73 11.50 8.04
C ILE A 205 19.68 13.00 7.77
N PRO A 206 20.81 13.65 7.44
CA PRO A 206 20.80 15.07 7.14
C PRO A 206 20.27 15.30 5.72
N SER A 207 19.19 16.08 5.61
CA SER A 207 18.55 16.42 4.33
C SER A 207 18.11 15.16 3.56
N ASN A 208 18.82 14.80 2.49
CA ASN A 208 18.57 13.62 1.65
C ASN A 208 19.81 12.71 1.56
N CYS A 209 20.81 12.90 2.43
CA CYS A 209 22.08 12.16 2.39
C CYS A 209 22.04 10.95 3.33
N ILE A 210 21.44 9.84 2.87
CA ILE A 210 21.24 8.63 3.68
C ILE A 210 22.57 8.02 4.17
N GLU A 211 23.62 8.09 3.36
CA GLU A 211 24.96 7.60 3.71
C GLU A 211 25.57 8.31 4.93
N LYS A 212 25.11 9.54 5.23
CA LYS A 212 25.56 10.32 6.40
C LYS A 212 24.70 10.08 7.63
N GLY A 213 23.63 9.31 7.51
CA GLY A 213 22.77 8.95 8.64
C GLY A 213 23.41 7.91 9.55
N ASP A 214 22.94 7.87 10.78
CA ASP A 214 23.34 6.86 11.76
C ASP A 214 22.56 5.57 11.50
N VAL A 215 23.24 4.55 11.00
CA VAL A 215 22.66 3.22 10.79
C VAL A 215 22.48 2.53 12.15
N ILE A 216 21.22 2.29 12.53
CA ILE A 216 20.85 1.60 13.77
C ILE A 216 20.73 0.11 13.50
N PHE A 217 20.02 -0.25 12.42
CA PHE A 217 19.86 -1.61 11.95
C PHE A 217 20.33 -1.68 10.50
N ASP A 218 21.35 -2.50 10.26
CA ASP A 218 21.85 -2.76 8.91
C ASP A 218 20.79 -3.40 8.03
N TYR A 219 20.93 -3.22 6.71
CA TYR A 219 19.98 -3.75 5.75
C TYR A 219 19.97 -5.27 5.76
N LEU A 220 18.87 -5.83 6.26
CA LEU A 220 18.54 -7.23 6.23
C LEU A 220 17.70 -7.51 4.98
N ARG A 221 18.30 -8.25 4.06
CA ARG A 221 17.62 -8.73 2.85
C ARG A 221 16.29 -9.43 3.15
N PRO A 222 15.24 -9.25 2.32
CA PRO A 222 13.99 -9.99 2.44
C PRO A 222 14.21 -11.52 2.43
N PHE A 223 13.61 -12.23 3.39
CA PHE A 223 13.68 -13.69 3.49
C PHE A 223 12.28 -14.33 3.69
N PRO A 224 11.32 -14.11 2.78
CA PRO A 224 10.01 -14.73 2.91
C PRO A 224 10.13 -16.27 2.87
N VAL A 225 9.52 -16.94 3.85
CA VAL A 225 9.55 -18.40 3.95
C VAL A 225 8.67 -19.02 2.89
N LYS A 226 9.08 -20.16 2.33
CA LYS A 226 8.28 -20.84 1.30
C LYS A 226 6.92 -21.28 1.89
N GLY A 227 5.84 -20.82 1.26
CA GLY A 227 4.47 -21.20 1.63
C GLY A 227 3.73 -20.21 2.52
N THR A 228 4.37 -19.09 2.93
CA THR A 228 3.71 -18.02 3.70
C THR A 228 2.97 -17.00 2.84
N GLY A 229 3.16 -17.03 1.52
CA GLY A 229 2.49 -16.13 0.57
C GLY A 229 3.29 -14.84 0.33
N TYR A 230 2.58 -13.75 0.07
CA TYR A 230 3.18 -12.43 -0.14
C TYR A 230 3.31 -11.69 1.19
N HIS A 231 4.48 -11.08 1.40
CA HIS A 231 4.77 -10.28 2.58
C HIS A 231 4.80 -8.80 2.20
N ARG A 232 4.21 -7.95 3.05
CA ARG A 232 4.22 -6.50 2.87
C ARG A 232 5.46 -5.91 3.54
N TYR A 233 6.32 -5.34 2.71
CA TYR A 233 7.46 -4.53 3.15
C TYR A 233 7.09 -3.06 3.02
N VAL A 234 7.26 -2.30 4.10
CA VAL A 234 6.85 -0.90 4.17
C VAL A 234 8.05 -0.03 4.47
N PHE A 235 8.31 0.94 3.59
CA PHE A 235 9.24 2.04 3.86
C PHE A 235 8.47 3.17 4.52
N VAL A 236 8.93 3.59 5.70
CA VAL A 236 8.39 4.72 6.44
C VAL A 236 9.49 5.75 6.63
N LEU A 237 9.20 7.00 6.27
CA LEU A 237 10.08 8.13 6.49
C LEU A 237 9.47 9.06 7.55
N TYR A 238 10.22 9.32 8.61
CA TYR A 238 9.86 10.22 9.69
C TYR A 238 10.73 11.48 9.64
N LYS A 239 10.12 12.65 9.84
CA LYS A 239 10.86 13.90 10.11
C LYS A 239 11.16 13.98 11.59
N GLN A 240 12.40 14.27 11.94
CA GLN A 240 12.82 14.49 13.32
C GLN A 240 12.81 16.00 13.62
N ASP A 241 12.33 16.39 14.80
CA ASP A 241 12.38 17.78 15.28
C ASP A 241 13.79 18.18 15.75
N GLY A 242 14.62 17.19 16.08
CA GLY A 242 16.00 17.39 16.53
C GLY A 242 16.77 16.08 16.49
N GLN A 243 18.08 16.15 16.78
CA GLN A 243 18.93 14.98 16.77
C GLN A 243 18.51 14.00 17.88
N LEU A 244 18.23 12.76 17.49
CA LEU A 244 17.84 11.70 18.41
C LEU A 244 19.04 10.82 18.73
N LYS A 245 19.21 10.50 20.02
CA LYS A 245 20.16 9.48 20.47
C LYS A 245 19.38 8.20 20.75
N TYR A 246 19.77 7.12 20.08
CA TYR A 246 19.16 5.82 20.27
C TYR A 246 20.06 4.97 21.16
N ASP A 247 19.61 4.69 22.37
CA ASP A 247 20.27 3.75 23.29
C ASP A 247 19.78 2.32 23.01
N LEU A 248 19.92 1.86 21.76
CA LEU A 248 19.57 0.50 21.37
C LEU A 248 20.84 -0.35 21.28
N PRO A 249 20.80 -1.61 21.77
CA PRO A 249 21.91 -2.52 21.54
C PRO A 249 22.06 -2.73 20.03
N LYS A 250 23.25 -2.43 19.49
CA LYS A 250 23.55 -2.77 18.10
C LYS A 250 23.47 -4.28 17.96
N VAL A 251 22.56 -4.73 17.09
CA VAL A 251 22.43 -6.14 16.75
C VAL A 251 23.38 -6.40 15.61
N ASP A 252 24.61 -6.77 15.94
CA ASP A 252 25.59 -7.19 14.94
C ASP A 252 25.18 -8.59 14.44
N PHE A 253 24.80 -8.69 13.17
CA PHE A 253 24.56 -9.98 12.53
C PHE A 253 25.90 -10.60 12.12
N PRO A 254 26.19 -11.86 12.51
CA PRO A 254 27.44 -12.55 12.17
C PRO A 254 27.56 -12.91 10.68
#